data_AF-A0A420EQ05-F1
#
_entry.id   AF-A0A420EQ05-F1
#
_cell.length_a   1.000
_cell.length_b   1.000
_cell.length_c   1.000
_cell.angle_alpha   90.00
_cell.angle_beta   90.00
_cell.angle_gamma   90.00
#
_symmetry.space_group_name_H-M   'P 1'
#
loop_
_entity.id
_entity.type
_entity.pdbx_description
1 polymer ?
#
loop_
_entity_poly.entity_id
_entity_poly.type
_entity_poly.pdbx_seq_one_letter_code
_entity_poly.pdbx_strand_id
1 'polypeptide(L)' 'MMLLKLAVLGGLGYAGYKYYEKNRRDHAAAYAGGQKSGSVRDAGPEAMADKPRRHWNDVDQASDESFPASDPPAKY' A
#
# COMPACT_ATOMS: atom_id res chain seq x y z
N MET A 1 42.19 16.62 -2.30
CA MET A 1 40.83 17.24 -2.23
C MET A 1 39.75 16.50 -3.02
N MET A 2 40.04 15.92 -4.19
CA MET A 2 39.04 15.27 -5.05
C MET A 2 38.38 14.03 -4.44
N LEU A 3 39.15 13.19 -3.73
CA LEU A 3 38.63 12.02 -3.01
C LEU A 3 37.62 12.39 -1.91
N LEU A 4 37.91 13.46 -1.16
CA LEU A 4 37.02 13.96 -0.11
C LEU A 4 35.70 14.48 -0.68
N LYS A 5 35.76 15.17 -1.84
CA LYS A 5 34.56 15.63 -2.56
C LYS A 5 33.72 14.46 -3.08
N LEU A 6 34.35 13.42 -3.64
CA LEU A 6 33.65 12.21 -4.10
C LEU A 6 33.00 11.44 -2.95
N ALA A 7 33.69 11.33 -1.80
CA ALA A 7 33.13 10.70 -0.61
C ALA A 7 31.90 11.45 -0.08
N VAL A 8 31.95 12.79 -0.05
CA VAL A 8 30.80 13.63 0.33
C VAL A 8 29.65 13.46 -0.66
N LEU A 9 29.92 13.47 -1.97
CA LEU A 9 28.89 13.30 -2.99
C LEU A 9 28.21 11.92 -2.91
N GLY A 10 29.00 10.86 -2.71
CA GLY A 10 28.50 9.50 -2.52
C GLY A 10 27.67 9.35 -1.23
N GLY A 11 28.12 9.96 -0.13
CA GLY A 11 27.38 9.97 1.14
C GLY A 11 26.03 10.68 1.04
N LEU A 12 25.99 11.84 0.38
CA LEU A 12 24.74 12.58 0.14
C LEU A 12 23.79 11.81 -0.78
N GLY A 13 24.31 11.19 -1.85
CA GLY A 13 23.53 10.34 -2.75
C GLY A 13 22.94 9.14 -2.03
N TYR A 14 23.74 8.45 -1.20
CA TYR A 14 23.27 7.30 -0.42
C TYR A 14 22.21 7.71 0.62
N ALA A 15 22.42 8.81 1.35
CA ALA A 15 21.45 9.31 2.32
C ALA A 15 20.11 9.68 1.64
N GLY A 16 20.18 10.39 0.51
CA GLY A 16 19.00 10.73 -0.30
C GLY A 16 18.27 9.49 -0.83
N TYR A 17 19.02 8.51 -1.36
CA TYR A 17 18.46 7.24 -1.82
C TYR A 17 17.77 6.48 -0.68
N LYS A 18 18.42 6.35 0.49
CA LYS A 18 17.85 5.67 1.66
C LYS A 18 16.60 6.36 2.18
N TYR A 19 16.55 7.69 2.16
CA TYR A 19 15.36 8.45 2.54
C TYR A 19 14.18 8.19 1.60
N TYR A 20 14.44 8.25 0.29
CA TYR A 20 13.44 7.95 -0.73
C TYR A 20 12.92 6.51 -0.66
N GLU A 21 13.84 5.56 -0.50
CA GLU A 21 13.52 4.14 -0.39
C GLU A 21 12.68 3.83 0.85
N LYS A 22 12.98 4.48 1.99
CA LYS A 22 12.18 4.35 3.23
C LYS A 22 10.75 4.83 3.00
N ASN A 23 10.57 5.99 2.37
CA ASN A 23 9.24 6.54 2.08
C ASN A 23 8.39 5.69 1.12
N ARG A 24 9.00 4.81 0.31
CA ARG A 24 8.26 3.94 -0.62
C ARG A 24 7.90 2.58 -0.06
N ARG A 25 8.55 2.13 1.03
CA ARG A 25 8.31 0.80 1.62
C ARG A 25 7.08 0.72 2.51
N ASP A 26 6.50 1.86 2.90
CA ASP A 26 5.45 1.89 3.93
C ASP A 26 4.02 1.62 3.40
N HIS A 27 3.83 1.38 2.10
CA HIS A 27 2.52 1.07 1.53
C HIS A 27 2.46 -0.39 1.09
N ALA A 28 1.75 -1.22 1.85
CA ALA A 28 1.41 -2.57 1.41
C ALA A 28 0.56 -2.47 0.13
N ALA A 29 0.93 -3.21 -0.92
CA ALA A 29 0.42 -3.04 -2.28
C ALA A 29 -1.11 -3.10 -2.44
N ALA A 30 -1.82 -3.67 -1.46
CA ALA A 30 -3.27 -3.77 -1.46
C ALA A 30 -3.99 -2.59 -0.77
N TYR A 31 -3.28 -1.77 0.01
CA TYR A 31 -3.88 -0.80 0.93
C TYR A 31 -3.93 0.60 0.34
N ALA A 32 -5.06 1.28 0.53
CA ALA A 32 -5.14 2.71 0.29
C ALA A 32 -4.19 3.50 1.21
N GLY A 33 -3.75 4.67 0.74
CA GLY A 33 -2.93 5.57 1.52
C GLY A 33 -3.61 5.99 2.82
N GLY A 34 -2.92 5.83 3.96
CA GLY A 34 -3.42 6.19 5.29
C GLY A 34 -4.04 5.05 6.09
N GLN A 35 -4.23 3.87 5.51
CA GLN A 35 -4.65 2.68 6.26
C GLN A 35 -3.46 2.01 6.95
N LYS A 36 -3.66 1.46 8.15
CA LYS A 36 -2.62 0.70 8.85
C LYS A 36 -2.36 -0.59 8.07
N SER A 37 -1.12 -0.81 7.64
CA SER A 37 -0.69 -2.05 7.00
C SER A 37 -0.89 -3.23 7.98
N GLY A 38 -1.65 -4.24 7.56
CA GLY A 38 -1.98 -5.43 8.34
C GLY A 38 -1.96 -6.72 7.52
N SER A 39 -2.52 -7.80 8.08
CA SER A 39 -2.74 -9.05 7.33
C SER A 39 -3.97 -8.96 6.42
N VAL A 40 -4.99 -8.21 6.86
CA VAL A 40 -6.26 -8.02 6.16
C VAL A 40 -6.55 -6.53 6.09
N ARG A 41 -6.92 -6.04 4.91
CA ARG A 41 -7.36 -4.66 4.69
C ARG A 41 -8.86 -4.52 4.99
N ASP A 42 -9.30 -3.32 5.31
CA ASP A 42 -10.72 -2.99 5.34
C ASP A 42 -11.37 -3.27 3.96
N ALA A 43 -12.66 -3.59 3.96
CA ALA A 43 -13.42 -3.86 2.74
C ALA A 43 -13.83 -2.57 2.03
N GLY A 44 -14.05 -2.67 0.72
CA GLY A 44 -14.56 -1.60 -0.12
C GLY A 44 -13.48 -0.88 -0.96
N PRO A 45 -13.90 -0.15 -1.99
CA PRO A 45 -13.01 0.52 -2.94
C PRO A 45 -12.16 1.62 -2.30
N GLU A 46 -12.57 2.13 -1.15
CA GLU A 46 -11.87 3.17 -0.37
C GLU A 46 -10.57 2.65 0.22
N ALA A 47 -10.57 1.38 0.60
CA ALA A 47 -9.47 0.69 1.25
C ALA A 47 -8.46 0.08 0.25
N MET A 48 -8.74 0.15 -1.06
CA MET A 48 -7.88 -0.38 -2.11
C MET A 48 -6.81 0.63 -2.55
N ALA A 49 -5.59 0.14 -2.77
CA ALA A 49 -4.52 0.93 -3.39
C ALA A 49 -4.91 1.44 -4.79
N ASP A 50 -5.44 0.55 -5.62
CA ASP A 50 -5.93 0.86 -6.96
C ASP A 50 -7.45 0.90 -6.98
N LYS A 51 -8.02 1.97 -7.53
CA LYS A 51 -9.48 2.10 -7.63
C LYS A 51 -10.05 1.14 -8.68
N PRO A 52 -11.23 0.53 -8.42
CA PRO A 52 -11.89 -0.31 -9.41
C PRO A 52 -12.15 0.44 -10.72
N ARG A 53 -11.86 -0.22 -11.85
CA ARG A 53 -12.10 0.36 -13.19
C ARG A 53 -13.57 0.38 -13.60
N ARG A 54 -14.39 -0.45 -12.95
CA ARG A 54 -15.83 -0.58 -13.17
C ARG A 54 -16.58 -0.16 -11.91
N HIS A 55 -17.89 0.03 -12.04
CA HIS A 55 -18.75 0.25 -10.90
C HIS A 55 -18.62 -0.89 -9.88
N TRP A 56 -18.46 -0.51 -8.62
CA TRP A 56 -18.43 -1.40 -7.47
C TRP A 56 -19.85 -1.74 -7.05
N ASN A 57 -20.23 -3.01 -7.12
CA ASN A 57 -21.59 -3.45 -6.83
C ASN A 57 -21.68 -4.19 -5.50
N ASP A 58 -22.91 -4.54 -5.10
CA ASP A 58 -23.17 -5.21 -3.82
C ASP A 58 -22.55 -6.60 -3.71
N VAL A 59 -22.32 -7.28 -4.85
CA VAL A 59 -21.65 -8.58 -4.91
C VAL A 59 -20.15 -8.42 -4.64
N ASP A 60 -19.53 -7.38 -5.20
CA ASP A 60 -18.13 -7.03 -4.93
C ASP A 60 -17.93 -6.72 -3.46
N GLN A 61 -18.82 -5.88 -2.89
CA GLN A 61 -18.78 -5.52 -1.47
C GLN A 61 -18.89 -6.76 -0.58
N ALA A 62 -19.92 -7.57 -0.83
CA ALA A 62 -20.20 -8.75 -0.01
C ALA A 62 -19.08 -9.81 -0.14
N SER A 63 -18.47 -9.94 -1.33
CA SER A 63 -17.31 -10.79 -1.53
C SER A 63 -16.08 -10.26 -0.79
N ASP A 64 -15.87 -8.95 -0.74
CA ASP A 64 -14.72 -8.35 -0.06
C ASP A 64 -14.84 -8.47 1.47
N GLU A 65 -16.05 -8.27 2.00
CA GLU A 65 -16.38 -8.40 3.43
C GLU A 65 -16.27 -9.84 3.96
N SER A 66 -16.44 -10.85 3.10
CA SER A 66 -16.30 -12.26 3.50
C SER A 66 -14.86 -12.65 3.87
N PHE A 67 -13.85 -11.85 3.53
CA PHE A 67 -12.47 -12.15 3.87
C PHE A 67 -12.13 -11.75 5.31
N PRO A 68 -11.36 -12.57 6.06
CA PRO A 68 -10.75 -13.84 5.66
C PRO A 68 -11.64 -15.08 5.90
N ALA A 69 -12.81 -14.92 6.54
CA ALA A 69 -13.64 -16.02 7.04
C ALA A 69 -14.21 -16.96 5.95
N SER A 70 -14.27 -16.49 4.69
CA SER A 70 -14.78 -17.24 3.52
C SER A 70 -16.25 -17.69 3.63
N ASP A 71 -17.00 -17.18 4.61
CA ASP A 71 -18.43 -17.46 4.73
C ASP A 71 -19.21 -16.73 3.63
N PRO A 72 -20.17 -17.40 2.95
CA PRO A 72 -20.98 -16.75 1.94
C PRO A 72 -21.80 -15.61 2.60
N PRO A 73 -21.88 -14.44 1.96
CA PRO A 73 -22.59 -13.31 2.52
C PRO A 73 -24.09 -13.62 2.64
N ALA A 74 -24.59 -13.73 3.87
CA ALA A 74 -26.01 -13.87 4.14
C ALA A 74 -26.69 -12.49 4.08
N LYS A 75 -27.35 -12.18 2.97
CA LYS A 75 -28.29 -11.05 2.88
C LYS A 75 -29.71 -11.64 2.83
N TYR A 76 -30.47 -11.52 3.91
CA TYR A 76 -31.88 -11.91 4.03
C TYR A 76 -32.80 -10.71 3.91
#